data_AF-A0A6H9GMH1-F1
#
_entry.id   AF-A0A6H9GMH1-F1
#
_cell.length_a   1.000
_cell.length_b   1.000
_cell.length_c   1.000
_cell.angle_alpha   90.00
_cell.angle_beta   90.00
_cell.angle_gamma   90.00
#
_symmetry.space_group_name_H-M   'P 1'
#
loop_
_entity.id
_entity.type
_entity.pdbx_description
1 polymer ?
#
loop_
_entity_poly.entity_id
_entity_poly.type
_entity_poly.pdbx_seq_one_letter_code
_entity_poly.pdbx_strand_id
1 'polypeptide(L)' 'MVSSELISALRELGRSDKFYIMQLLISELAQQETDLIKQGQAYPVWSPYDAVEAADTMLKVLQATKAQDHG' A
#
# COMPACT_ATOMS: atom_id res chain seq x y z
N MET A 1 4.13 -19.08 -16.92
CA MET A 1 5.29 -18.39 -16.30
C MET A 1 5.55 -17.09 -17.07
N VAL A 2 5.98 -16.02 -16.41
CA VAL A 2 6.27 -14.73 -17.06
C VAL A 2 7.52 -14.87 -17.95
N SER A 3 7.50 -14.34 -19.18
CA SER A 3 8.64 -14.45 -20.09
C SER A 3 9.85 -13.64 -19.61
N SER A 4 11.06 -14.11 -19.94
CA SER A 4 12.30 -13.41 -19.61
C SER A 4 12.39 -12.04 -20.30
N GLU A 5 11.87 -11.92 -21.52
CA GLU A 5 11.84 -10.63 -22.24
C GLU A 5 10.99 -9.60 -21.51
N LEU A 6 9.82 -10.00 -21.00
CA LEU A 6 8.95 -9.10 -20.25
C LEU A 6 9.60 -8.67 -18.92
N ILE A 7 10.29 -9.59 -18.23
CA ILE A 7 11.02 -9.25 -17.01
C ILE A 7 12.13 -8.24 -17.29
N SER A 8 12.89 -8.42 -18.38
CA SER A 8 13.92 -7.47 -18.78
C SER A 8 13.32 -6.09 -19.11
N ALA A 9 12.25 -6.04 -19.89
CA ALA A 9 11.56 -4.80 -20.22
C ALA A 9 11.05 -4.07 -18.97
N LEU A 10 10.43 -4.77 -18.03
CA LEU A 10 9.95 -4.20 -16.76
C LEU A 10 11.09 -3.67 -15.89
N ARG A 11 12.29 -4.25 -15.96
CA ARG A 11 13.46 -3.80 -15.19
C ARG A 11 14.04 -2.50 -15.71
N GLU A 12 13.97 -2.26 -17.02
CA GLU A 12 14.49 -1.05 -17.67
C GLU A 12 13.62 0.19 -17.42
N LEU A 13 12.37 0.01 -17.03
CA LEU A 13 11.46 1.11 -16.73
C LEU A 13 11.95 2.02 -15.58
N GLY A 14 11.63 3.30 -15.71
CA GLY A 14 11.80 4.28 -14.64
C GLY A 14 10.92 3.94 -13.42
N ARG A 15 11.26 4.50 -12.25
CA ARG A 15 10.51 4.26 -11.00
C ARG A 15 9.02 4.60 -11.15
N SER A 16 8.71 5.73 -11.77
CA SER A 16 7.34 6.20 -11.98
C SER A 16 6.54 5.22 -12.86
N ASP A 17 7.13 4.77 -13.96
CA ASP A 17 6.47 3.86 -14.90
C ASP A 17 6.22 2.48 -14.30
N LYS A 18 7.16 2.00 -13.48
CA LYS A 18 6.97 0.77 -12.67
C LYS A 18 5.76 0.88 -11.77
N PHE A 19 5.62 1.98 -11.04
CA PHE A 19 4.45 2.21 -10.17
C PHE A 19 3.16 2.32 -10.98
N TYR A 20 3.19 3.00 -12.13
CA TYR A 20 2.04 3.10 -13.00
C TYR A 20 1.56 1.74 -13.49
N ILE A 21 2.47 0.88 -13.97
CA ILE A 21 2.13 -0.49 -14.40
C ILE A 21 1.58 -1.31 -13.23
N MET A 22 2.20 -1.22 -12.05
CA MET A 22 1.66 -1.91 -10.86
C MET A 22 0.24 -1.47 -10.55
N GLN A 23 -0.03 -0.16 -10.57
CA GLN A 23 -1.36 0.37 -10.31
C GLN A 23 -2.39 -0.09 -11.35
N LEU A 24 -2.01 -0.11 -12.63
CA LEU A 24 -2.86 -0.63 -13.71
C LEU A 24 -3.23 -2.09 -13.45
N LEU A 25 -2.22 -2.95 -13.25
CA LEU A 25 -2.43 -4.39 -13.04
C LEU A 25 -3.22 -4.70 -11.77
N ILE A 26 -2.94 -4.00 -10.66
CA ILE A 26 -3.69 -4.16 -9.41
C ILE A 26 -5.16 -3.75 -9.61
N SER A 27 -5.42 -2.68 -10.36
CA SER A 27 -6.79 -2.23 -10.63
C SER A 27 -7.56 -3.22 -11.51
N GLU A 28 -6.91 -3.81 -12.51
CA GLU A 28 -7.49 -4.85 -13.36
C GLU A 28 -7.84 -6.10 -12.54
N LEU A 29 -6.93 -6.55 -11.68
CA LEU A 29 -7.18 -7.69 -10.78
C LEU A 29 -8.35 -7.41 -9.84
N ALA A 30 -8.38 -6.22 -9.20
CA ALA A 30 -9.48 -5.86 -8.31
C ALA A 30 -10.84 -5.82 -9.02
N GLN A 31 -10.89 -5.42 -10.29
CA GLN A 31 -12.13 -5.47 -11.09
C GLN A 31 -12.55 -6.89 -11.46
N GLN A 32 -11.61 -7.82 -11.65
CA GLN A 32 -11.93 -9.23 -11.89
C GLN A 32 -12.43 -9.92 -10.62
N GLU A 33 -12.02 -9.44 -9.46
CA GLU A 33 -12.40 -9.97 -8.15
C GLU A 33 -13.65 -9.28 -7.57
N THR A 34 -14.67 -8.97 -8.41
CA THR A 34 -15.92 -8.30 -7.98
C THR A 34 -16.68 -8.99 -6.83
N ASP A 35 -16.33 -10.23 -6.49
CA ASP A 35 -16.91 -11.04 -5.40
C ASP A 35 -15.98 -11.22 -4.17
N LEU A 36 -14.96 -10.37 -3.97
CA LEU A 36 -14.07 -10.47 -2.80
C LEU A 36 -14.81 -10.37 -1.47
N ILE A 37 -15.82 -9.51 -1.39
CA ILE A 37 -16.65 -9.27 -0.21
C ILE A 37 -17.98 -10.00 -0.40
N LYS A 38 -18.09 -11.22 0.12
CA LYS A 38 -19.33 -11.99 0.11
C LYS A 38 -20.26 -11.46 1.19
N GLN A 39 -21.52 -11.24 0.84
CA GLN A 39 -22.55 -10.89 1.82
C GLN A 39 -22.62 -11.95 2.93
N GLY A 40 -22.61 -11.52 4.19
CA GLY A 40 -22.66 -12.41 5.36
C GLY A 40 -21.31 -12.99 5.79
N GLN A 41 -20.20 -12.66 5.13
CA GLN A 41 -18.87 -13.13 5.51
C GLN A 41 -18.18 -12.12 6.44
N ALA A 42 -17.75 -12.58 7.62
CA ALA A 42 -16.95 -11.77 8.53
C ALA A 42 -15.48 -11.80 8.07
N TYR A 43 -14.95 -10.63 7.69
CA TYR A 43 -13.54 -10.47 7.36
C TYR A 43 -12.78 -10.06 8.63
N PRO A 44 -11.60 -10.62 8.89
CA PRO A 44 -10.79 -10.17 10.00
C PRO A 44 -10.51 -8.68 9.80
N VAL A 45 -10.88 -7.88 10.81
CA VAL A 45 -10.45 -6.49 10.85
C VAL A 45 -8.95 -6.54 11.07
N TRP A 46 -8.18 -6.23 10.04
CA TRP A 46 -6.75 -5.90 10.18
C TRP A 46 -6.66 -4.50 10.79
N SER A 47 -7.17 -4.37 12.01
CA SER A 47 -6.94 -3.19 12.80
C SER A 47 -5.50 -3.27 13.29
N PRO A 48 -4.82 -2.13 13.37
CA PRO A 48 -3.45 -2.03 13.86
C PRO A 48 -3.38 -2.23 15.38
N TYR A 49 -4.12 -3.20 15.95
CA TYR A 49 -4.09 -3.52 17.37
C TYR A 49 -2.68 -3.89 17.85
N ASP A 50 -1.79 -4.28 16.92
CA ASP A 50 -0.36 -4.53 17.16
C ASP A 50 0.59 -3.52 16.47
N ALA A 51 0.10 -2.42 15.87
CA ALA A 51 0.97 -1.40 15.26
C ALA A 51 1.39 -0.33 16.28
N VAL A 52 1.92 -0.79 17.42
CA VAL A 52 2.47 0.07 18.48
C VAL A 52 3.48 1.07 17.94
N GLU A 53 4.24 0.67 16.92
CA GLU A 53 5.23 1.52 16.23
C GLU A 53 4.58 2.69 15.46
N ALA A 54 3.40 2.49 14.89
CA ALA A 54 2.68 3.56 14.19
C ALA A 54 2.15 4.61 15.18
N ALA A 55 1.62 4.17 16.33
CA ALA A 55 1.19 5.07 17.40
C ALA A 55 2.37 5.87 17.99
N ASP A 56 3.50 5.21 18.24
CA ASP A 56 4.73 5.87 18.71
C ASP A 56 5.27 6.90 17.70
N THR A 57 5.24 6.56 16.41
CA THR A 57 5.63 7.49 15.34
C THR A 57 4.74 8.72 15.32
N MET A 58 3.41 8.55 15.43
CA MET A 58 2.47 9.67 15.47
C MET A 58 2.69 10.56 16.69
N LEU A 59 2.98 9.97 17.87
CA LEU A 59 3.27 10.72 19.09
C LEU A 59 4.54 11.59 18.92
N LYS A 60 5.60 11.04 18.34
CA LYS A 60 6.86 11.76 18.07
C LYS A 60 6.64 12.95 17.14
N VAL A 61 5.84 12.78 16.09
CA VAL A 61 5.50 13.86 15.14
C VAL A 61 4.72 14.98 15.85
N LEU A 62 3.75 14.64 16.70
CA LEU A 62 2.98 15.61 17.48
C LEU A 62 3.85 16.40 18.46
N GLN A 63 4.83 15.74 19.10
CA GLN A 63 5.77 16.41 20.00
C GLN A 63 6.71 17.35 19.24
N ALA A 64 7.25 16.91 18.10
CA ALA A 64 8.12 17.73 17.27
C ALA A 64 7.41 18.98 16.74
N THR A 65 6.15 18.85 16.32
CA THR A 65 5.33 19.99 15.86
C THR A 65 5.00 20.96 16.99
N LYS A 66 4.64 20.45 18.19
CA LYS A 66 4.42 21.32 19.37
C LYS A 66 5.68 22.08 19.79
N ALA A 67 6.86 21.46 19.67
CA ALA A 67 8.12 22.11 19.98
C ALA A 67 8.47 23.22 18.97
N GLN A 68 8.08 23.07 17.69
CA GLN A 68 8.25 24.11 16.68
C GLN A 68 7.27 25.28 16.83
N ASP A 69 6.06 25.04 17.35
CA ASP A 69 5.02 26.06 17.52
C ASP A 69 5.20 26.94 18.78
N HIS A 70 6.21 26.64 19.60
CA HIS A 70 6.56 27.37 20.82
C HIS A 70 8.00 27.95 20.78
N GLY A 71 8.59 28.05 19.60
CA GLY A 71 9.93 28.63 19.35
C GLY A 71 9.89 29.96 18.61
#